data_AF-A0A2E6GG71-F1
#
_entry.id   AF-A0A2E6GG71-F1
#
_cell.length_a   1.000
_cell.length_b   1.000
_cell.length_c   1.000
_cell.angle_alpha   90.00
_cell.angle_beta   90.00
_cell.angle_gamma   90.00
#
_symmetry.space_group_name_H-M   'P 1'
#
loop_
_entity.id
_entity.type
_entity.pdbx_description
1 polymer ?
#
loop_
_entity_poly.entity_id
_entity_poly.type
_entity_poly.pdbx_seq_one_letter_code
_entity_poly.pdbx_strand_id
1 'polypeptide(L)' 'MQTLSSTPDPAVSIGISVLVILLVLTGFGFWSAFGPKAKKLNDPWDDHDD' A
#
# COMPACT_ATOMS: atom_id res chain seq x y z
N MET A 1 -10.33 42.65 8.12
CA MET A 1 -9.57 41.46 8.55
C MET A 1 -10.15 40.27 7.80
N GLN A 2 -9.40 39.66 6.88
CA GLN A 2 -9.89 38.53 6.09
C GLN A 2 -9.67 37.25 6.88
N THR A 3 -10.74 36.51 7.16
CA THR A 3 -10.70 35.26 7.92
C THR A 3 -10.20 34.13 7.04
N LEU A 4 -9.01 33.61 7.34
CA LEU A 4 -8.43 32.43 6.69
C LEU A 4 -9.12 31.15 7.19
N SER A 5 -10.35 30.89 6.73
CA SER A 5 -10.95 29.57 6.89
C SER A 5 -10.92 28.86 5.54
N SER A 6 -9.73 28.41 5.14
CA SER A 6 -9.56 27.51 4.00
C SER A 6 -9.81 26.06 4.46
N THR A 7 -11.01 25.77 4.96
CA THR A 7 -11.43 24.38 5.15
C THR A 7 -11.37 23.69 3.78
N PRO A 8 -10.65 22.57 3.63
CA PRO A 8 -10.58 21.87 2.35
C PRO A 8 -11.99 21.50 1.87
N ASP A 9 -12.19 21.54 0.56
CA ASP A 9 -13.43 21.07 -0.05
C ASP A 9 -13.70 19.61 0.38
N PRO A 10 -14.90 19.28 0.89
CA PRO A 10 -15.19 17.94 1.40
C PRO A 10 -14.96 16.83 0.39
N ALA A 11 -15.22 17.06 -0.90
CA ALA A 11 -14.99 16.06 -1.94
C ALA A 11 -13.49 15.83 -2.15
N VAL A 12 -12.68 16.88 -2.08
CA VAL A 12 -11.21 16.77 -2.12
C VAL A 12 -10.70 15.98 -0.91
N SER A 13 -11.20 16.26 0.30
CA SER A 13 -10.81 15.51 1.50
C SER A 13 -11.16 14.02 1.40
N ILE A 14 -12.36 13.70 0.91
CA ILE A 14 -12.77 12.30 0.70
C ILE A 14 -11.91 11.65 -0.37
N GLY A 15 -11.66 12.33 -1.49
CA GLY A 15 -10.82 11.82 -2.57
C GLY A 15 -9.40 11.48 -2.12
N ILE A 16 -8.76 12.38 -1.36
CA ILE A 16 -7.43 12.13 -0.77
C ILE A 16 -7.47 10.96 0.21
N SER A 17 -8.51 10.86 1.04
CA SER A 17 -8.65 9.77 2.01
C SER A 17 -8.73 8.41 1.30
N VAL A 18 -9.54 8.31 0.24
CA VAL A 18 -9.65 7.09 -0.57
C VAL A 18 -8.30 6.76 -1.24
N LEU A 19 -7.63 7.76 -1.83
CA LEU A 19 -6.30 7.58 -2.44
C LEU A 19 -5.30 7.00 -1.43
N VAL A 20 -5.24 7.56 -0.23
CA VAL A 20 -4.33 7.10 0.83
C VAL A 20 -4.64 5.66 1.23
N ILE A 21 -5.92 5.30 1.38
CA ILE A 21 -6.34 3.93 1.68
C ILE A 21 -5.87 2.97 0.57
N LEU A 22 -6.06 3.34 -0.70
CA LEU A 22 -5.63 2.51 -1.83
C LEU A 22 -4.11 2.31 -1.85
N LEU A 23 -3.32 3.35 -1.57
CA LEU A 23 -1.86 3.26 -1.50
C LEU A 23 -1.41 2.37 -0.35
N VAL A 24 -2.05 2.47 0.82
CA VAL A 24 -1.77 1.60 1.97
C VAL A 24 -2.10 0.14 1.67
N LEU A 25 -3.27 -0.13 1.10
CA LEU A 25 -3.68 -1.50 0.73
C LEU A 25 -2.76 -2.08 -0.35
N THR A 26 -2.35 -1.26 -1.33
CA THR A 26 -1.41 -1.66 -2.37
C THR A 26 -0.05 -2.02 -1.75
N GLY A 27 0.50 -1.14 -0.91
CA GLY A 27 1.74 -1.39 -0.19
C GLY A 27 1.68 -2.62 0.72
N PHE A 28 0.54 -2.81 1.41
CA PHE A 28 0.29 -4.00 2.22
C PHE A 28 0.25 -5.28 1.38
N GLY A 29 -0.38 -5.25 0.20
CA GLY A 29 -0.38 -6.35 -0.76
C GLY A 29 1.04 -6.70 -1.21
N PHE A 30 1.84 -5.70 -1.59
CA PHE A 30 3.26 -5.91 -1.92
C PHE A 30 4.05 -6.51 -0.77
N TRP A 31 3.90 -6.00 0.45
CA TRP A 31 4.60 -6.53 1.62
C TRP A 31 4.14 -7.94 1.99
N SER A 32 2.86 -8.24 1.83
CA SER A 32 2.32 -9.58 2.08
C SER A 32 2.84 -10.60 1.08
N ALA A 33 2.85 -10.25 -0.21
CA ALA A 33 3.25 -11.13 -1.30
C ALA A 33 4.79 -11.31 -1.39
N PHE A 34 5.54 -10.22 -1.26
CA PHE A 34 6.99 -10.18 -1.55
C PHE A 34 7.86 -9.81 -0.34
N GLY A 35 7.26 -9.62 0.84
CA GLY A 35 8.00 -9.26 2.05
C GLY A 35 8.77 -10.42 2.66
N PRO A 36 9.13 -10.33 3.96
CA PRO A 36 9.99 -11.32 4.62
C PRO A 36 9.50 -12.77 4.54
N LYS A 37 8.18 -12.99 4.36
CA LYS A 37 7.59 -14.33 4.21
C LYS A 37 7.88 -14.99 2.86
N ALA A 38 8.11 -14.21 1.80
CA ALA A 38 8.43 -14.73 0.47
C ALA A 38 9.78 -15.48 0.45
N LYS A 39 10.70 -15.14 1.38
CA LYS A 39 12.00 -15.84 1.52
C LYS A 39 11.90 -17.29 2.00
N LYS A 40 10.70 -17.73 2.43
CA LYS A 40 10.45 -19.11 2.85
C LYS A 40 9.85 -19.98 1.75
N LEU A 41 9.67 -19.43 0.54
CA LEU A 41 9.30 -20.24 -0.61
C LEU A 41 10.55 -21.05 -0.99
N ASN A 42 10.52 -22.34 -0.68
CA ASN A 42 11.55 -23.27 -1.16
C ASN A 42 11.42 -23.34 -2.67
N ASP A 43 12.53 -23.20 -3.39
CA ASP A 43 12.50 -23.42 -4.83
C ASP A 43 12.20 -24.91 -5.06
N PRO A 44 11.09 -25.27 -5.74
CA PRO A 44 10.78 -26.67 -6.02
C PRO A 44 11.80 -27.34 -6.95
N TRP A 45 12.71 -26.58 -7.56
CA TRP A 45 13.76 -27.07 -8.44
C TRP A 45 15.12 -27.26 -7.74
N ASP A 46 15.32 -26.72 -6.52
CA ASP A 46 16.58 -26.86 -5.75
C ASP A 46 16.88 -28.32 -5.36
N ASP A 47 15.85 -29.18 -5.27
CA ASP A 47 15.96 -30.60 -4.90
C ASP A 47 16.18 -31.52 -6.13
N HIS A 48 16.41 -30.97 -7.31
CA HIS A 48 16.51 -31.71 -8.59
C HIS A 48 17.86 -31.56 -9.31
N ASP A 49 18.84 -30.94 -8.67
CA ASP A 49 20.16 -30.63 -9.25
C ASP A 49 21.23 -31.72 -9.00
N ASP A 50 20.84 -32.98 -8.76
CA ASP A 50 21.72 -34.17 -8.70
C ASP A 50 21.72 -35.04 -9.98
#